data_AF-A0A3B9ZKY1-F1
#
_entry.id   AF-A0A3B9ZKY1-F1
#
_cell.length_a   1.000
_cell.length_b   1.000
_cell.length_c   1.000
_cell.angle_alpha   90.00
_cell.angle_beta   90.00
_cell.angle_gamma   90.00
#
_symmetry.space_group_name_H-M   'P 1'
#
loop_
_entity.id
_entity.type
_entity.pdbx_description
1 polymer ?
#
loop_
_entity_poly.entity_id
_entity_poly.type
_entity_poly.pdbx_seq_one_letter_code
_entity_poly.pdbx_strand_id
1 'polypeptide(L)'
;MEIRQRPELRTYLLPRLQQSLQILTLPQADLITAIQQELDANPFLEEFRPLSKPQDKNLRFRSAQAGYHNEESNYRLSLITQKISLQDVLLRQLSMFADDDQTLLIGQEIIGNLDENGYLTTPLDRIALAVNLPLTNVESVLRLIQQFEPAGIGARSISECLLIQQKSLGENEPLVEMIIQFHLEDVARKNYSHIAKSLKQPLDEVELAIKKIVRLDPKPGRNYSQEEPQAVIPDVIITHDAECIKVTINNEDSFSIRINESYRSLLKKHRDDKEAKEFLSDKLRYALELVQAVSKRKETLLKIMQVLVDIQQEALLNDFSSLKPLTFKEVAKRLSLHETTVCRAVMNKYVELPEGSVIALKNFFTSRINGKDGESFSSGQIKSIIKECIEQEDKKHPLSDQEITRYLLKERKIDVSRRTVAKYREGLKILSSGFRRVK
;
A
#
# COMPACT_ATOMS: atom_id res chain seq x y z
N MET A 1 62.93 7.80 -4.48
CA MET A 1 62.01 8.78 -3.86
C MET A 1 60.60 8.33 -4.18
N GLU A 2 60.05 7.48 -3.31
CA GLU A 2 58.72 6.91 -3.48
C GLU A 2 57.65 7.95 -3.15
N ILE A 3 56.73 8.12 -4.10
CA ILE A 3 55.54 8.95 -3.97
C ILE A 3 54.60 8.23 -3.00
N ARG A 4 54.71 8.55 -1.70
CA ARG A 4 53.70 8.19 -0.69
C ARG A 4 52.43 9.01 -0.96
N GLN A 5 51.52 8.49 -1.77
CA GLN A 5 50.15 8.99 -1.85
C GLN A 5 49.47 8.82 -0.48
N ARG A 6 48.98 9.92 0.09
CA ARG A 6 48.36 9.98 1.42
C ARG A 6 47.09 9.10 1.49
N PRO A 7 46.98 8.17 2.46
CA PRO A 7 45.81 7.30 2.63
C PRO A 7 44.55 8.05 3.13
N GLU A 8 44.70 9.25 3.68
CA GLU A 8 43.60 10.03 4.30
C GLU A 8 42.56 10.55 3.29
N LEU A 9 42.96 10.84 2.04
CA LEU A 9 42.03 11.27 0.99
C LEU A 9 41.08 10.14 0.55
N ARG A 10 41.49 8.87 0.68
CA ARG A 10 40.65 7.72 0.33
C ARG A 10 39.51 7.49 1.34
N THR A 11 39.73 7.82 2.61
CA THR A 11 38.75 7.56 3.68
C THR A 11 37.58 8.55 3.67
N TYR A 12 37.80 9.80 3.20
CA TYR A 12 36.74 10.81 3.07
C TYR A 12 35.96 10.75 1.74
N LEU A 13 36.54 10.19 0.68
CA LEU A 13 35.89 10.03 -0.63
C LEU A 13 34.87 8.88 -0.64
N LEU A 14 35.09 7.82 0.14
CA LEU A 14 34.20 6.64 0.17
C LEU A 14 32.78 6.95 0.70
N PRO A 15 32.62 7.65 1.85
CA PRO A 15 31.29 8.02 2.36
C PRO A 15 30.55 8.99 1.42
N ARG A 16 31.26 9.95 0.82
CA ARG A 16 30.70 10.94 -0.13
C ARG A 16 30.23 10.29 -1.45
N LEU A 17 31.01 9.35 -2.00
CA LEU A 17 30.59 8.54 -3.15
C LEU A 17 29.41 7.61 -2.81
N GLN A 18 29.40 7.04 -1.60
CA GLN A 18 28.27 6.25 -1.10
C GLN A 18 26.98 7.09 -0.96
N GLN A 19 27.06 8.34 -0.50
CA GLN A 19 25.92 9.26 -0.45
C GLN A 19 25.39 9.61 -1.85
N SER A 20 26.27 9.92 -2.81
CA SER A 20 25.85 10.20 -4.20
C SER A 20 25.14 9.00 -4.87
N LEU A 21 25.59 7.78 -4.56
CA LEU A 21 24.94 6.54 -5.01
C LEU A 21 23.65 6.27 -4.23
N GLN A 22 23.59 6.61 -2.94
CA GLN A 22 22.37 6.49 -2.13
C GLN A 22 21.27 7.42 -2.63
N ILE A 23 21.60 8.66 -3.01
CA ILE A 23 20.67 9.64 -3.58
C ILE A 23 19.95 9.11 -4.84
N LEU A 24 20.65 8.31 -5.66
CA LEU A 24 20.04 7.63 -6.82
C LEU A 24 19.05 6.51 -6.44
N THR A 25 19.06 6.08 -5.17
CA THR A 25 18.29 4.92 -4.68
C THR A 25 17.24 5.24 -3.64
N LEU A 26 17.28 6.44 -3.03
CA LEU A 26 16.35 6.81 -1.97
C LEU A 26 14.91 6.94 -2.51
N PRO A 27 13.90 6.55 -1.73
CA PRO A 27 12.51 6.96 -1.91
C PRO A 27 12.37 8.48 -2.02
N GLN A 28 11.30 8.96 -2.64
CA GLN A 28 11.12 10.40 -2.85
C GLN A 28 11.03 11.19 -1.52
N ALA A 29 10.30 10.68 -0.54
CA ALA A 29 10.17 11.33 0.77
C ALA A 29 11.53 11.51 1.45
N ASP A 30 12.35 10.45 1.47
CA ASP A 30 13.69 10.50 2.05
C ASP A 30 14.62 11.44 1.27
N LEU A 31 14.46 11.51 -0.05
CA LEU A 31 15.21 12.45 -0.89
C LEU A 31 14.85 13.91 -0.57
N ILE A 32 13.57 14.23 -0.34
CA ILE A 32 13.13 15.57 0.06
C ILE A 32 13.74 15.93 1.41
N THR A 33 13.63 15.04 2.40
CA THR A 33 14.21 15.27 3.73
C THR A 33 15.73 15.47 3.66
N ALA A 34 16.43 14.64 2.89
CA ALA A 34 17.87 14.76 2.71
C ALA A 34 18.26 16.08 2.02
N ILE A 35 17.51 16.51 1.00
CA ILE A 35 17.74 17.79 0.32
C ILE A 35 17.46 18.98 1.24
N GLN A 36 16.40 18.92 2.05
CA GLN A 36 16.09 19.97 3.03
C GLN A 36 17.20 20.11 4.07
N GLN A 37 17.68 18.99 4.63
CA GLN A 37 18.82 18.99 5.55
C GLN A 37 20.08 19.60 4.92
N GLU A 38 20.32 19.33 3.63
CA GLU A 38 21.48 19.89 2.92
C GLU A 38 21.29 21.37 2.54
N LEU A 39 20.07 21.83 2.27
CA LEU A 39 19.74 23.25 2.10
C LEU A 39 20.02 24.03 3.39
N ASP A 40 19.64 23.48 4.55
CA ASP A 40 19.91 24.09 5.85
C ASP A 40 21.42 24.10 6.19
N ALA A 41 22.15 23.07 5.78
CA ALA A 41 23.57 22.89 6.10
C ALA A 41 24.55 23.53 5.09
N ASN A 42 24.08 23.96 3.92
CA ASN A 42 24.93 24.46 2.84
C ASN A 42 24.44 25.82 2.30
N PRO A 43 25.12 26.94 2.64
CA PRO A 43 24.71 28.28 2.22
C PRO A 43 24.83 28.53 0.71
N PHE A 44 25.42 27.61 -0.06
CA PHE A 44 25.51 27.71 -1.53
C PHE A 44 24.29 27.16 -2.27
N LEU A 45 23.39 26.45 -1.59
CA LEU A 45 22.21 25.83 -2.20
C LEU A 45 20.99 26.72 -2.00
N GLU A 46 20.24 26.94 -3.08
CA GLU A 46 18.96 27.66 -3.05
C GLU A 46 17.87 26.81 -3.69
N GLU A 47 16.67 26.85 -3.09
CA GLU A 47 15.46 26.32 -3.70
C GLU A 47 14.96 27.30 -4.77
N PHE A 48 14.99 26.89 -6.03
CA PHE A 48 14.41 27.64 -7.13
C PHE A 48 12.97 27.20 -7.34
N ARG A 49 11.97 27.90 -6.80
CA ARG A 49 10.60 27.72 -7.27
C ARG A 49 10.41 28.54 -8.54
N PRO A 50 10.22 27.94 -9.73
CA PRO A 50 9.79 28.73 -10.87
C PRO A 50 8.48 29.41 -10.49
N LEU A 51 8.41 30.73 -10.64
CA LEU A 51 7.12 31.43 -10.72
C LEU A 51 6.30 30.66 -11.76
N SER A 52 5.18 30.09 -11.32
CA SER A 52 4.30 29.25 -12.12
C SER A 52 4.13 29.91 -13.49
N LYS A 53 4.40 29.17 -14.58
CA LYS A 53 3.99 29.63 -15.92
C LYS A 53 2.52 30.06 -15.80
N PRO A 54 2.13 31.26 -16.27
CA PRO A 54 0.72 31.62 -16.29
C PRO A 54 0.02 30.59 -17.16
N GLN A 55 -0.64 29.62 -16.51
CA GLN A 55 -1.45 28.64 -17.21
C GLN A 55 -2.54 29.42 -17.94
N ASP A 56 -2.69 29.13 -19.22
CA ASP A 56 -3.74 29.67 -20.07
C ASP A 56 -5.08 29.67 -19.34
N LYS A 57 -5.62 30.87 -19.11
CA LYS A 57 -6.94 31.14 -18.49
C LYS A 57 -8.13 30.65 -19.33
N ASN A 58 -7.97 29.63 -20.17
CA ASN A 58 -8.97 29.21 -21.16
C ASN A 58 -9.31 27.72 -21.07
N LEU A 59 -9.51 27.19 -19.86
CA LEU A 59 -10.32 25.99 -19.65
C LEU A 59 -11.61 26.39 -18.93
N ARG A 60 -12.56 26.81 -19.79
CA ARG A 60 -14.01 26.83 -19.62
C ARG A 60 -14.53 26.66 -18.18
N PHE A 61 -14.92 27.80 -17.63
CA PHE A 61 -16.05 27.92 -16.71
C PHE A 61 -17.25 27.10 -17.22
N ARG A 62 -17.54 25.97 -16.57
CA ARG A 62 -18.93 25.55 -16.34
C ARG A 62 -19.21 25.76 -14.86
N SER A 63 -20.04 26.76 -14.64
CA SER A 63 -20.58 27.23 -13.38
C SER A 63 -21.15 26.12 -12.50
N ALA A 64 -20.63 26.02 -11.28
CA ALA A 64 -21.43 25.83 -10.08
C ALA A 64 -20.75 26.62 -8.95
N GLN A 65 -21.52 27.53 -8.34
CA GLN A 65 -21.09 28.48 -7.32
C GLN A 65 -20.41 27.78 -6.14
N ALA A 66 -19.18 28.19 -5.79
CA ALA A 66 -18.62 27.97 -4.46
C ALA A 66 -17.66 29.13 -4.16
N GLY A 67 -17.94 29.82 -3.04
CA GLY A 67 -17.32 31.09 -2.69
C GLY A 67 -15.84 31.01 -2.35
N TYR A 68 -15.23 32.19 -2.34
CA TYR A 68 -13.99 32.48 -1.66
C TYR A 68 -14.05 31.91 -0.22
N HIS A 69 -13.42 30.76 0.00
CA HIS A 69 -13.23 30.21 1.33
C HIS A 69 -11.73 30.16 1.61
N ASN A 70 -11.34 30.97 2.60
CA ASN A 70 -9.99 31.18 3.09
C ASN A 70 -9.25 29.85 3.34
N GLU A 71 -7.94 29.84 3.12
CA GLU A 71 -7.06 28.73 3.53
C GLU A 71 -7.14 28.49 5.06
N GLU A 72 -7.44 29.52 5.87
CA GLU A 72 -7.81 29.38 7.28
C GLU A 72 -9.07 28.53 7.50
N SER A 73 -10.05 28.63 6.61
CA SER A 73 -11.26 27.81 6.68
C SER A 73 -10.94 26.35 6.37
N ASN A 74 -10.01 26.04 5.47
CA ASN A 74 -9.57 24.66 5.21
C ASN A 74 -8.83 24.06 6.41
N TYR A 75 -8.02 24.85 7.12
CA TYR A 75 -7.40 24.39 8.37
C TYR A 75 -8.47 24.14 9.45
N ARG A 76 -9.45 25.04 9.60
CA ARG A 76 -10.58 24.84 10.52
C ARG A 76 -11.45 23.66 10.10
N LEU A 77 -11.69 23.44 8.81
CA LEU A 77 -12.43 22.29 8.29
C LEU A 77 -11.67 20.98 8.52
N SER A 78 -10.33 20.97 8.38
CA SER A 78 -9.49 19.81 8.70
C SER A 78 -9.49 19.46 10.19
N LEU A 79 -9.63 20.45 11.07
CA LEU A 79 -9.83 20.27 12.51
C LEU A 79 -11.24 19.74 12.83
N ILE A 80 -12.25 20.08 12.01
CA ILE A 80 -13.64 19.64 12.17
C ILE A 80 -13.84 18.20 11.67
N THR A 81 -12.98 17.67 10.79
CA THR A 81 -13.10 16.34 10.19
C THR A 81 -12.31 15.23 10.89
N GLN A 82 -11.87 15.41 12.16
CA GLN A 82 -11.34 14.28 12.92
C GLN A 82 -12.45 13.26 13.14
N LYS A 83 -12.40 12.16 12.39
CA LYS A 83 -13.33 11.04 12.56
C LYS A 83 -13.14 10.46 13.96
N ILE A 84 -14.22 10.41 14.74
CA ILE A 84 -14.24 9.92 16.11
C ILE A 84 -13.68 8.48 16.13
N SER A 85 -12.65 8.22 16.94
CA SER A 85 -12.07 6.88 17.03
C SER A 85 -12.98 5.92 17.82
N LEU A 86 -12.78 4.61 17.65
CA LEU A 86 -13.52 3.62 18.43
C LEU A 86 -13.33 3.82 19.93
N GLN A 87 -12.09 4.08 20.33
CA GLN A 87 -11.74 4.31 21.74
C GLN A 87 -12.46 5.54 22.28
N ASP A 88 -12.56 6.63 21.52
CA ASP A 88 -13.29 7.83 21.94
C ASP A 88 -14.78 7.57 22.15
N VAL A 89 -15.41 6.77 21.28
CA VAL A 89 -16.82 6.39 21.44
C VAL A 89 -17.01 5.57 22.70
N LEU A 90 -16.18 4.55 22.91
CA LEU A 90 -16.27 3.66 24.06
C LEU A 90 -15.97 4.38 25.38
N LEU A 91 -15.00 5.30 25.40
CA LEU A 91 -14.69 6.11 26.59
C LEU A 91 -15.85 7.04 26.95
N ARG A 92 -16.53 7.62 25.95
CA ARG A 92 -17.75 8.41 26.19
C ARG A 92 -18.85 7.54 26.78
N GLN A 93 -19.08 6.35 26.25
CA GLN A 93 -20.07 5.42 26.80
C GLN A 93 -19.68 4.98 28.21
N LEU A 94 -18.41 4.67 28.46
CA LEU A 94 -17.89 4.33 29.79
C LEU A 94 -18.22 5.42 30.80
N SER A 95 -17.99 6.69 30.44
CA SER A 95 -18.31 7.83 31.32
C SER A 95 -19.81 8.00 31.61
N MET A 96 -20.69 7.43 30.79
CA MET A 96 -22.15 7.46 31.00
C MET A 96 -22.66 6.29 31.86
N PHE A 97 -21.95 5.15 31.84
CA PHE A 97 -22.38 3.91 32.51
C PHE A 97 -21.59 3.56 33.78
N ALA A 98 -20.45 4.20 34.02
CA ALA A 98 -19.64 3.94 35.20
C ALA A 98 -20.11 4.78 36.39
N ASP A 99 -20.47 4.11 37.49
CA ASP A 99 -20.91 4.76 38.74
C ASP A 99 -19.75 5.02 39.71
N ASP A 100 -18.61 4.35 39.53
CA ASP A 100 -17.45 4.37 40.44
C ASP A 100 -16.10 4.57 39.73
N ASP A 101 -15.16 5.20 40.43
CA ASP A 101 -13.81 5.48 39.91
C ASP A 101 -13.02 4.21 39.58
N GLN A 102 -13.32 3.08 40.23
CA GLN A 102 -12.64 1.80 39.95
C GLN A 102 -13.11 1.21 38.62
N THR A 103 -14.41 1.24 38.33
CA THR A 103 -14.99 0.84 37.05
C THR A 103 -14.49 1.72 35.90
N LEU A 104 -14.35 3.03 36.12
CA LEU A 104 -13.74 3.92 35.14
C LEU A 104 -12.29 3.52 34.84
N LEU A 105 -11.48 3.29 35.88
CA LEU A 105 -10.07 2.92 35.72
C LEU A 105 -9.89 1.59 34.98
N ILE A 106 -10.63 0.56 35.39
CA ILE A 106 -10.62 -0.76 34.72
C ILE A 106 -11.09 -0.61 33.28
N GLY A 107 -12.16 0.16 33.04
CA GLY A 107 -12.74 0.29 31.72
C GLY A 107 -11.84 1.02 30.73
N GLN A 108 -11.13 2.05 31.19
CA GLN A 108 -10.11 2.75 30.40
C GLN A 108 -9.00 1.79 29.96
N GLU A 109 -8.50 0.96 30.88
CA GLU A 109 -7.48 -0.05 30.57
C GLU A 109 -7.99 -1.11 29.59
N ILE A 110 -9.23 -1.61 29.75
CA ILE A 110 -9.82 -2.56 28.81
C ILE A 110 -9.95 -1.93 27.42
N ILE A 111 -10.50 -0.72 27.31
CA ILE A 111 -10.71 -0.02 26.03
C ILE A 111 -9.37 0.28 25.34
N GLY A 112 -8.35 0.65 26.11
CA GLY A 112 -6.99 0.89 25.59
C GLY A 112 -6.30 -0.38 25.05
N ASN A 113 -6.72 -1.56 25.51
CA ASN A 113 -6.19 -2.86 25.07
C ASN A 113 -7.01 -3.52 23.93
N LEU A 114 -8.00 -2.83 23.36
CA LEU A 114 -8.76 -3.32 22.21
C LEU A 114 -7.97 -3.13 20.91
N ASP A 115 -8.05 -4.11 20.02
CA ASP A 115 -7.52 -4.00 18.66
C ASP A 115 -8.44 -3.18 17.75
N GLU A 116 -7.98 -2.87 16.52
CA GLU A 116 -8.76 -2.14 15.53
C GLU A 116 -10.05 -2.86 15.08
N ASN A 117 -10.15 -4.18 15.30
CA ASN A 117 -11.34 -4.95 14.99
C ASN A 117 -12.35 -4.95 16.16
N GLY A 118 -11.97 -4.43 17.33
CA GLY A 118 -12.78 -4.40 18.56
C GLY A 118 -12.62 -5.61 19.49
N TYR A 119 -11.59 -6.44 19.29
CA TYR A 119 -11.27 -7.61 20.11
C TYR A 119 -10.28 -7.27 21.23
N LEU A 120 -10.45 -7.93 22.38
CA LEU A 120 -9.51 -7.86 23.49
C LEU A 120 -8.42 -8.93 23.32
N THR A 121 -7.24 -8.51 22.90
CA THR A 121 -6.08 -9.42 22.72
C THR A 121 -5.36 -9.72 24.03
N THR A 122 -5.47 -8.83 25.02
CA THR A 122 -4.77 -8.94 26.30
C THR A 122 -5.57 -9.81 27.28
N PRO A 123 -4.96 -10.82 27.92
CA PRO A 123 -5.67 -11.64 28.91
C PRO A 123 -6.03 -10.81 30.16
N LEU A 124 -7.20 -11.10 30.75
CA LEU A 124 -7.72 -10.36 31.90
C LEU A 124 -6.78 -10.37 33.11
N ASP A 125 -6.00 -11.45 33.28
CA ASP A 125 -4.98 -11.57 34.32
C ASP A 125 -3.96 -10.43 34.28
N ARG A 126 -3.55 -10.00 33.08
CA ARG A 126 -2.60 -8.89 32.91
C ARG A 126 -3.24 -7.55 33.21
N ILE A 127 -4.51 -7.38 32.83
CA ILE A 127 -5.25 -6.14 33.10
C ILE A 127 -5.49 -5.99 34.61
N ALA A 128 -5.85 -7.07 35.29
CA ALA A 128 -6.00 -7.09 36.75
C ALA A 128 -4.70 -6.75 37.49
N LEU A 129 -3.56 -7.27 37.01
CA LEU A 129 -2.23 -6.92 37.54
C LEU A 129 -1.86 -5.45 37.30
N ALA A 130 -2.20 -4.90 36.14
CA ALA A 130 -1.94 -3.49 35.83
C ALA A 130 -2.72 -2.53 36.74
N VAL A 131 -3.99 -2.87 37.03
CA VAL A 131 -4.88 -2.04 37.85
C VAL A 131 -4.77 -2.37 39.36
N ASN A 132 -4.05 -3.44 39.73
CA ASN A 132 -3.97 -3.97 41.11
C ASN A 132 -5.34 -4.26 41.74
N LEU A 133 -6.28 -4.77 40.95
CA LEU A 133 -7.64 -5.11 41.37
C LEU A 133 -7.95 -6.60 41.13
N PRO A 134 -8.92 -7.18 41.86
CA PRO A 134 -9.27 -8.59 41.69
C PRO A 134 -9.89 -8.85 40.32
N LEU A 135 -9.63 -10.03 39.78
CA LEU A 135 -10.13 -10.48 38.46
C LEU A 135 -11.65 -10.39 38.34
N THR A 136 -12.37 -10.61 39.44
CA THR A 136 -13.83 -10.53 39.49
C THR A 136 -14.36 -9.17 39.08
N ASN A 137 -13.66 -8.09 39.45
CA ASN A 137 -14.04 -6.72 39.11
C ASN A 137 -13.72 -6.43 37.64
N VAL A 138 -12.59 -6.94 37.13
CA VAL A 138 -12.24 -6.80 35.72
C VAL A 138 -13.26 -7.52 34.82
N GLU A 139 -13.70 -8.71 35.22
CA GLU A 139 -14.75 -9.45 34.51
C GLU A 139 -16.11 -8.74 34.52
N SER A 140 -16.51 -8.12 35.64
CA SER A 140 -17.78 -7.38 35.69
C SER A 140 -17.76 -6.16 34.77
N VAL A 141 -16.65 -5.41 34.77
CA VAL A 141 -16.48 -4.25 33.88
C VAL A 141 -16.38 -4.68 32.42
N LEU A 142 -15.71 -5.79 32.11
CA LEU A 142 -15.70 -6.33 30.75
C LEU A 142 -17.12 -6.64 30.26
N ARG A 143 -17.96 -7.28 31.08
CA ARG A 143 -19.36 -7.57 30.73
C ARG A 143 -20.19 -6.31 30.51
N LEU A 144 -19.86 -5.23 31.21
CA LEU A 144 -20.47 -3.92 31.00
C LEU A 144 -20.04 -3.34 29.64
N ILE A 145 -18.74 -3.35 29.34
CA ILE A 145 -18.21 -2.89 28.03
C ILE A 145 -18.77 -3.71 26.87
N GLN A 146 -18.97 -5.01 27.04
CA GLN A 146 -19.58 -5.87 26.02
C GLN A 146 -21.04 -5.52 25.68
N GLN A 147 -21.70 -4.67 26.49
CA GLN A 147 -23.06 -4.16 26.21
C GLN A 147 -23.04 -2.83 25.44
N PHE A 148 -21.86 -2.25 25.21
CA PHE A 148 -21.72 -0.99 24.50
C PHE A 148 -21.95 -1.15 22.99
N GLU A 149 -22.18 -0.03 22.32
CA GLU A 149 -22.27 0.02 20.87
C GLU A 149 -20.92 0.41 20.23
N PRO A 150 -20.49 -0.29 19.16
CA PRO A 150 -21.20 -1.39 18.47
C PRO A 150 -21.15 -2.74 19.19
N ALA A 151 -22.22 -3.52 19.05
CA ALA A 151 -22.38 -4.82 19.69
C ALA A 151 -21.26 -5.81 19.29
N GLY A 152 -20.76 -6.58 20.26
CA GLY A 152 -19.69 -7.56 20.06
C GLY A 152 -18.27 -7.03 20.31
N ILE A 153 -18.12 -5.79 20.78
CA ILE A 153 -16.85 -5.23 21.26
C ILE A 153 -16.40 -5.90 22.55
N GLY A 154 -15.08 -5.98 22.76
CA GLY A 154 -14.51 -6.57 23.98
C GLY A 154 -14.65 -8.10 24.01
N ALA A 155 -14.95 -8.72 22.88
CA ALA A 155 -14.89 -10.16 22.72
C ALA A 155 -13.43 -10.63 22.68
N ARG A 156 -13.16 -11.84 23.18
CA ARG A 156 -11.84 -12.49 23.10
C ARG A 156 -11.72 -13.40 21.88
N SER A 157 -12.85 -13.74 21.26
CA SER A 157 -12.92 -14.61 20.09
C SER A 157 -14.08 -14.23 19.18
N ILE A 158 -14.00 -14.64 17.92
CA ILE A 158 -15.09 -14.45 16.94
C ILE A 158 -16.39 -15.08 17.45
N SER A 159 -16.31 -16.28 18.05
CA SER A 159 -17.48 -16.94 18.65
C SER A 159 -18.12 -16.08 19.74
N GLU A 160 -17.31 -15.51 20.64
CA GLU A 160 -17.80 -14.64 21.71
C GLU A 160 -18.43 -13.35 21.14
N CYS A 161 -17.81 -12.75 20.12
CA CYS A 161 -18.34 -11.56 19.44
C CYS A 161 -19.73 -11.80 18.85
N LEU A 162 -19.88 -12.88 18.08
CA LEU A 162 -21.15 -13.23 17.45
C LEU A 162 -22.23 -13.59 18.49
N LEU A 163 -21.86 -14.27 19.59
CA LEU A 163 -22.78 -14.56 20.69
C LEU A 163 -23.26 -13.28 21.40
N ILE A 164 -22.38 -12.31 21.61
CA ILE A 164 -22.74 -11.02 22.20
C ILE A 164 -23.71 -10.27 21.27
N GLN A 165 -23.44 -10.24 19.97
CA GLN A 165 -24.32 -9.61 18.99
C GLN A 165 -25.69 -10.29 18.93
N GLN A 166 -25.72 -11.63 18.94
CA GLN A 166 -26.97 -12.39 19.00
C GLN A 166 -27.78 -12.05 20.25
N LYS A 167 -27.14 -11.98 21.43
CA LYS A 167 -27.80 -11.62 22.68
C LYS A 167 -28.36 -10.20 22.66
N SER A 168 -27.64 -9.26 22.05
CA SER A 168 -28.08 -7.87 21.89
C SER A 168 -29.33 -7.76 21.00
N LEU A 169 -29.49 -8.64 20.00
CA LEU A 169 -30.67 -8.72 19.14
C LEU A 169 -31.92 -9.31 19.84
N GLY A 170 -31.78 -9.89 21.04
CA GLY A 170 -32.90 -10.49 21.79
C GLY A 170 -33.45 -11.80 21.20
N GLU A 171 -32.85 -12.31 20.12
CA GLU A 171 -33.20 -13.58 19.50
C GLU A 171 -32.42 -14.73 20.15
N ASN A 172 -32.93 -15.23 21.28
CA ASN A 172 -32.41 -16.44 21.94
C ASN A 172 -32.77 -17.69 21.13
N GLU A 173 -32.08 -17.89 20.01
CA GLU A 173 -32.17 -19.08 19.19
C GLU A 173 -31.05 -20.06 19.57
N PRO A 174 -31.37 -21.17 20.27
CA PRO A 174 -30.35 -22.12 20.74
C PRO A 174 -29.62 -22.79 19.57
N LEU A 175 -30.28 -22.91 18.41
CA LEU A 175 -29.67 -23.45 17.20
C LEU A 175 -28.52 -22.57 16.70
N VAL A 176 -28.71 -21.25 16.69
CA VAL A 176 -27.71 -20.29 16.25
C VAL A 176 -26.52 -20.28 17.22
N GLU A 177 -26.79 -20.29 18.53
CA GLU A 177 -25.74 -20.34 19.56
C GLU A 177 -24.86 -21.59 19.42
N MET A 178 -25.48 -22.76 19.21
CA MET A 178 -24.75 -24.03 19.01
C MET A 178 -23.88 -23.99 17.75
N ILE A 179 -24.39 -23.40 16.66
CA ILE A 179 -23.61 -23.27 15.42
C ILE A 179 -22.41 -22.35 15.63
N ILE A 180 -22.59 -21.22 16.33
CA ILE A 180 -21.52 -20.25 16.62
C ILE A 180 -20.46 -20.84 17.55
N GLN A 181 -20.85 -21.65 18.55
CA GLN A 181 -19.91 -22.24 19.50
C GLN A 181 -19.09 -23.40 18.91
N PHE A 182 -19.72 -24.28 18.13
CA PHE A 182 -19.10 -25.57 17.75
C PHE A 182 -18.84 -25.76 16.25
N HIS A 183 -19.51 -25.00 15.36
CA HIS A 183 -19.54 -25.29 13.92
C HIS A 183 -19.15 -24.11 13.01
N LEU A 184 -18.50 -23.06 13.53
CA LEU A 184 -18.08 -21.91 12.70
C LEU A 184 -17.15 -22.31 11.53
N GLU A 185 -16.24 -23.26 11.74
CA GLU A 185 -15.37 -23.75 10.66
C GLU A 185 -16.16 -24.44 9.53
N ASP A 186 -17.19 -25.20 9.90
CA ASP A 186 -18.07 -25.87 8.94
C ASP A 186 -18.92 -24.86 8.16
N VAL A 187 -19.35 -23.77 8.81
CA VAL A 187 -20.03 -22.64 8.16
C VAL A 187 -19.11 -21.98 7.15
N ALA A 188 -17.85 -21.71 7.52
CA ALA A 188 -16.85 -21.12 6.62
C ALA A 188 -16.56 -22.00 5.40
N ARG A 189 -16.60 -23.33 5.58
CA ARG A 189 -16.42 -24.33 4.50
C ARG A 189 -17.70 -24.64 3.71
N LYS A 190 -18.84 -24.03 4.05
CA LYS A 190 -20.17 -24.30 3.48
C LYS A 190 -20.64 -25.76 3.61
N ASN A 191 -20.22 -26.43 4.69
CA ASN A 191 -20.55 -27.84 4.94
C ASN A 191 -21.88 -27.99 5.72
N TYR A 192 -22.98 -27.44 5.20
CA TYR A 192 -24.27 -27.40 5.91
C TYR A 192 -24.83 -28.79 6.23
N SER A 193 -24.55 -29.77 5.37
CA SER A 193 -24.93 -31.18 5.62
C SER A 193 -24.22 -31.80 6.82
N HIS A 194 -23.00 -31.36 7.14
CA HIS A 194 -22.28 -31.82 8.33
C HIS A 194 -22.91 -31.25 9.60
N ILE A 195 -23.25 -29.96 9.57
CA ILE A 195 -23.89 -29.24 10.68
C ILE A 195 -25.27 -29.85 10.98
N ALA A 196 -26.09 -30.05 9.96
CA ALA A 196 -27.43 -30.66 10.11
C ALA A 196 -27.36 -32.07 10.72
N LYS A 197 -26.38 -32.89 10.31
CA LYS A 197 -26.17 -34.23 10.87
C LYS A 197 -25.69 -34.19 12.32
N SER A 198 -24.75 -33.30 12.63
CA SER A 198 -24.18 -33.15 13.99
C SER A 198 -25.21 -32.65 14.99
N LEU A 199 -26.01 -31.66 14.59
CA LEU A 199 -27.04 -31.04 15.43
C LEU A 199 -28.39 -31.78 15.40
N LYS A 200 -28.54 -32.79 14.52
CA LYS A 200 -29.78 -33.54 14.28
C LYS A 200 -30.98 -32.63 13.97
N GLN A 201 -30.75 -31.59 13.18
CA GLN A 201 -31.76 -30.62 12.76
C GLN A 201 -32.00 -30.72 11.25
N PRO A 202 -33.20 -30.35 10.75
CA PRO A 202 -33.45 -30.33 9.32
C PRO A 202 -32.55 -29.31 8.63
N LEU A 203 -32.17 -29.61 7.40
CA LEU A 203 -31.28 -28.75 6.60
C LEU A 203 -31.82 -27.33 6.44
N ASP A 204 -33.13 -27.20 6.25
CA ASP A 204 -33.80 -25.91 6.03
C ASP A 204 -33.66 -24.97 7.25
N GLU A 205 -33.75 -25.50 8.47
CA GLU A 205 -33.57 -24.71 9.70
C GLU A 205 -32.11 -24.30 9.90
N VAL A 206 -31.17 -25.19 9.58
CA VAL A 206 -29.73 -24.86 9.62
C VAL A 206 -29.40 -23.76 8.62
N GLU A 207 -29.98 -23.79 7.42
CA GLU A 207 -29.78 -22.73 6.42
C GLU A 207 -30.35 -21.38 6.89
N LEU A 208 -31.51 -21.38 7.55
CA LEU A 208 -32.08 -20.17 8.14
C LEU A 208 -31.19 -19.61 9.25
N ALA A 209 -30.69 -20.46 10.15
CA ALA A 209 -29.77 -20.07 11.21
C ALA A 209 -28.47 -19.49 10.65
N ILE A 210 -27.90 -20.10 9.61
CA ILE A 210 -26.68 -19.62 8.95
C ILE A 210 -26.91 -18.27 8.25
N LYS A 211 -28.07 -18.06 7.62
CA LYS A 211 -28.43 -16.75 7.04
C LYS A 211 -28.46 -15.65 8.08
N LYS A 212 -28.86 -15.94 9.33
CA LYS A 212 -28.78 -14.99 10.44
C LYS A 212 -27.34 -14.72 10.85
N ILE A 213 -26.51 -15.77 11.02
CA ILE A 213 -25.10 -15.62 11.37
C ILE A 213 -24.34 -14.78 10.34
N VAL A 214 -24.62 -14.95 9.04
CA VAL A 214 -23.98 -14.18 7.96
C VAL A 214 -24.34 -12.68 8.00
N ARG A 215 -25.46 -12.30 8.62
CA ARG A 215 -25.84 -10.89 8.80
C ARG A 215 -25.12 -10.22 9.96
N LEU A 216 -24.55 -10.99 10.88
CA LEU A 216 -23.77 -10.47 12.00
C LEU A 216 -22.42 -9.97 11.51
N ASP A 217 -21.85 -8.99 12.22
CA ASP A 217 -20.57 -8.39 11.85
C ASP A 217 -19.44 -8.99 12.70
N PRO A 218 -18.57 -9.84 12.13
CA PRO A 218 -17.46 -10.41 12.88
C PRO A 218 -16.37 -9.40 13.24
N LYS A 219 -16.45 -8.12 12.80
CA LYS A 219 -15.42 -7.10 13.07
C LYS A 219 -16.05 -5.72 13.33
N PRO A 220 -16.76 -5.55 14.45
CA PRO A 220 -17.51 -4.32 14.75
C PRO A 220 -16.63 -3.06 14.81
N GLY A 221 -15.34 -3.19 15.20
CA GLY A 221 -14.41 -2.06 15.25
C GLY A 221 -14.00 -1.49 13.89
N ARG A 222 -14.20 -2.24 12.79
CA ARG A 222 -13.73 -1.85 11.45
C ARG A 222 -14.35 -0.54 10.95
N ASN A 223 -15.61 -0.27 11.30
CA ASN A 223 -16.30 0.96 10.89
C ASN A 223 -15.68 2.23 11.49
N TYR A 224 -14.88 2.07 12.54
CA TYR A 224 -14.18 3.13 13.26
C TYR A 224 -12.67 3.12 13.00
N SER A 225 -12.17 2.17 12.20
CA SER A 225 -10.76 2.13 11.80
C SER A 225 -10.46 3.34 10.92
N GLN A 226 -9.44 4.09 11.33
CA GLN A 226 -8.99 5.33 10.70
C GLN A 226 -7.96 5.09 9.58
N GLU A 227 -7.92 3.90 8.97
CA GLU A 227 -7.10 3.69 7.78
C GLU A 227 -7.70 4.49 6.61
N GLU A 228 -7.37 5.79 6.55
CA GLU A 228 -7.55 6.55 5.34
C GLU A 228 -6.69 5.90 4.26
N PRO A 229 -7.25 5.59 3.08
CA PRO A 229 -6.44 5.13 1.96
C PRO A 229 -5.40 6.22 1.70
N GLN A 230 -4.14 5.95 2.02
CA GLN A 230 -3.05 6.87 1.74
C GLN A 230 -3.04 7.12 0.23
N ALA A 231 -3.36 8.35 -0.17
CA ALA A 231 -3.34 8.72 -1.57
C ALA A 231 -1.89 8.61 -2.07
N VAL A 232 -1.64 7.64 -2.94
CA VAL A 232 -0.33 7.46 -3.56
C VAL A 232 -0.15 8.52 -4.63
N ILE A 233 0.74 9.48 -4.39
CA ILE A 233 1.10 10.49 -5.37
C ILE A 233 2.01 9.84 -6.42
N PRO A 234 1.66 9.87 -7.72
CA PRO A 234 2.48 9.28 -8.77
C PRO A 234 3.76 10.09 -9.00
N ASP A 235 4.89 9.41 -9.21
CA ASP A 235 6.18 10.03 -9.61
C ASP A 235 6.16 10.46 -11.09
N VAL A 236 5.48 9.67 -11.93
CA VAL A 236 5.47 9.81 -13.39
C VAL A 236 4.03 9.77 -13.87
N ILE A 237 3.69 10.64 -14.81
CA ILE A 237 2.38 10.71 -15.44
C ILE A 237 2.59 10.39 -16.93
N ILE A 238 1.81 9.46 -17.44
CA ILE A 238 1.77 9.12 -18.86
C ILE A 238 0.47 9.68 -19.42
N THR A 239 0.59 10.65 -20.32
CA THR A 239 -0.56 11.23 -21.03
C THR A 239 -0.58 10.77 -22.48
N HIS A 240 -1.78 10.54 -23.01
CA HIS A 240 -1.97 10.20 -24.40
C HIS A 240 -2.52 11.42 -25.16
N ASP A 241 -1.69 12.04 -26.00
CA ASP A 241 -2.13 13.04 -26.98
C ASP A 241 -2.39 12.35 -28.34
N ALA A 242 -3.19 12.97 -29.21
CA ALA A 242 -3.84 12.39 -30.40
C ALA A 242 -3.02 11.44 -31.30
N GLU A 243 -1.67 11.49 -31.30
CA GLU A 243 -0.80 10.52 -31.99
C GLU A 243 0.49 10.15 -31.20
N CYS A 244 0.65 10.58 -29.94
CA CYS A 244 1.90 10.40 -29.19
C CYS A 244 1.66 10.18 -27.70
N ILE A 245 2.30 9.15 -27.14
CA ILE A 245 2.38 8.95 -25.69
C ILE A 245 3.47 9.85 -25.12
N LYS A 246 3.10 10.76 -24.22
CA LYS A 246 4.03 11.67 -23.55
C LYS A 246 4.23 11.25 -22.12
N VAL A 247 5.50 11.19 -21.70
CA VAL A 247 5.89 10.93 -20.32
C VAL A 247 6.27 12.24 -19.66
N THR A 248 5.59 12.60 -18.59
CA THR A 248 5.94 13.73 -17.71
C THR A 248 6.28 13.21 -16.33
N ILE A 249 7.23 13.86 -15.66
CA ILE A 249 7.54 13.57 -14.25
C ILE A 249 6.73 14.56 -13.44
N ASN A 250 5.82 14.07 -12.58
CA ASN A 250 4.85 14.89 -11.84
C ASN A 250 5.55 16.01 -11.02
N ASN A 251 6.75 15.70 -10.51
CA ASN A 251 7.49 16.56 -9.61
C ASN A 251 8.60 17.35 -10.31
N GLU A 252 8.31 18.02 -11.44
CA GLU A 252 9.29 18.91 -12.09
C GLU A 252 9.82 20.01 -11.16
N ASP A 253 9.01 20.42 -10.16
CA ASP A 253 9.26 21.60 -9.33
C ASP A 253 9.74 21.31 -7.90
N SER A 254 9.72 20.05 -7.43
CA SER A 254 10.03 19.75 -6.02
C SER A 254 11.52 19.73 -5.68
N PHE A 255 12.40 19.70 -6.69
CA PHE A 255 13.85 19.50 -6.50
C PHE A 255 14.72 20.47 -7.31
N SER A 256 14.19 21.62 -7.69
CA SER A 256 14.91 22.64 -8.43
C SER A 256 15.92 23.35 -7.52
N ILE A 257 16.95 22.62 -7.09
CA ILE A 257 18.07 23.16 -6.36
C ILE A 257 18.97 23.88 -7.36
N ARG A 258 19.35 25.12 -7.07
CA ARG A 258 20.35 25.87 -7.82
C ARG A 258 21.49 26.30 -6.91
N ILE A 259 22.63 26.57 -7.53
CA ILE A 259 23.78 27.12 -6.83
C ILE A 259 23.66 28.63 -6.87
N ASN A 260 23.66 29.27 -5.70
CA ASN A 260 23.66 30.72 -5.62
C ASN A 260 24.99 31.29 -6.13
N GLU A 261 24.94 32.02 -7.25
CA GLU A 261 26.13 32.62 -7.87
C GLU A 261 26.75 33.76 -7.03
N SER A 262 25.99 34.35 -6.11
CA SER A 262 26.42 35.44 -5.23
C SER A 262 27.54 35.00 -4.28
N TYR A 263 27.48 33.77 -3.76
CA TYR A 263 28.53 33.21 -2.89
C TYR A 263 29.81 32.85 -3.65
N ARG A 264 29.71 32.57 -4.95
CA ARG A 264 30.87 32.41 -5.84
C ARG A 264 31.72 33.69 -5.94
N SER A 265 31.07 34.84 -5.73
CA SER A 265 31.72 36.15 -5.69
C SER A 265 32.40 36.43 -4.34
N LEU A 266 31.89 35.86 -3.23
CA LEU A 266 32.52 35.93 -1.91
C LEU A 266 33.81 35.10 -1.83
N LEU A 267 33.84 33.93 -2.48
CA LEU A 267 35.06 33.12 -2.67
C LEU A 267 36.18 33.88 -3.41
N LYS A 268 35.83 34.87 -4.24
CA LYS A 268 36.82 35.74 -4.92
C LYS A 268 37.30 36.90 -4.04
N LYS A 269 36.51 37.31 -3.03
CA LYS A 269 36.78 38.47 -2.15
C LYS A 269 37.58 38.10 -0.90
N HIS A 270 37.37 36.94 -0.30
CA HIS A 270 38.18 36.45 0.83
C HIS A 270 39.39 35.64 0.32
N ARG A 271 40.48 36.33 -0.03
CA ARG A 271 41.72 35.69 -0.49
C ARG A 271 42.64 35.23 0.65
N ASP A 272 42.45 35.75 1.86
CA ASP A 272 43.50 35.75 2.88
C ASP A 272 43.39 34.59 3.90
N ASP A 273 42.23 33.97 4.08
CA ASP A 273 42.05 32.79 4.96
C ASP A 273 42.03 31.47 4.19
N LYS A 274 43.13 30.72 4.31
CA LYS A 274 43.35 29.45 3.58
C LYS A 274 42.39 28.34 4.02
N GLU A 275 42.09 28.24 5.31
CA GLU A 275 41.17 27.23 5.86
C GLU A 275 39.71 27.51 5.49
N ALA A 276 39.28 28.78 5.56
CA ALA A 276 37.93 29.18 5.14
C ALA A 276 37.68 28.91 3.65
N LYS A 277 38.71 29.15 2.81
CA LYS A 277 38.64 28.87 1.37
C LYS A 277 38.52 27.37 1.06
N GLU A 278 39.30 26.54 1.75
CA GLU A 278 39.25 25.08 1.57
C GLU A 278 37.86 24.55 1.96
N PHE A 279 37.32 24.97 3.11
CA PHE A 279 35.98 24.63 3.57
C PHE A 279 34.87 25.06 2.59
N LEU A 280 34.89 26.32 2.13
CA LEU A 280 33.91 26.85 1.17
C LEU A 280 34.00 26.13 -0.19
N SER A 281 35.21 25.81 -0.65
CA SER A 281 35.41 25.07 -1.91
C SER A 281 34.87 23.63 -1.84
N ASP A 282 35.01 23.00 -0.68
CA ASP A 282 34.51 21.66 -0.41
C ASP A 282 32.98 21.61 -0.39
N LYS A 283 32.35 22.60 0.24
CA LYS A 283 30.90 22.77 0.26
C LYS A 283 30.32 23.08 -1.12
N LEU A 284 31.03 23.85 -1.94
CA LEU A 284 30.64 24.14 -3.32
C LEU A 284 30.76 22.90 -4.22
N ARG A 285 31.84 22.11 -4.08
CA ARG A 285 32.00 20.85 -4.81
C ARG A 285 30.88 19.88 -4.47
N TYR A 286 30.55 19.75 -3.19
CA TYR A 286 29.46 18.92 -2.74
C TYR A 286 28.09 19.38 -3.29
N ALA A 287 27.82 20.69 -3.26
CA ALA A 287 26.63 21.27 -3.86
C ALA A 287 26.50 20.94 -5.36
N LEU A 288 27.60 21.03 -6.12
CA LEU A 288 27.64 20.66 -7.54
C LEU A 288 27.35 19.16 -7.74
N GLU A 289 27.98 18.29 -6.96
CA GLU A 289 27.78 16.85 -7.04
C GLU A 289 26.32 16.46 -6.72
N LEU A 290 25.71 17.12 -5.72
CA LEU A 290 24.31 16.91 -5.37
C LEU A 290 23.36 17.32 -6.51
N VAL A 291 23.52 18.53 -7.06
CA VAL A 291 22.71 19.03 -8.18
C VAL A 291 22.85 18.11 -9.41
N GLN A 292 24.06 17.65 -9.70
CA GLN A 292 24.32 16.70 -10.78
C GLN A 292 23.68 15.34 -10.51
N ALA A 293 23.76 14.82 -9.29
CA ALA A 293 23.16 13.54 -8.91
C ALA A 293 21.64 13.57 -9.03
N VAL A 294 20.98 14.64 -8.56
CA VAL A 294 19.53 14.83 -8.69
C VAL A 294 19.11 14.95 -10.16
N SER A 295 19.85 15.74 -10.95
CA SER A 295 19.58 15.89 -12.39
C SER A 295 19.74 14.56 -13.13
N LYS A 296 20.80 13.81 -12.84
CA LYS A 296 21.07 12.49 -13.43
C LYS A 296 20.03 11.45 -13.02
N ARG A 297 19.50 11.51 -11.80
CA ARG A 297 18.38 10.68 -11.34
C ARG A 297 17.13 10.93 -12.20
N LYS A 298 16.77 12.20 -12.41
CA LYS A 298 15.64 12.60 -13.27
C LYS A 298 15.83 12.09 -14.69
N GLU A 299 17.00 12.34 -15.27
CA GLU A 299 17.32 11.92 -16.64
C GLU A 299 17.27 10.38 -16.80
N THR A 300 17.81 9.65 -15.83
CA THR A 300 17.80 8.18 -15.84
C THR A 300 16.37 7.64 -15.76
N LEU A 301 15.54 8.19 -14.87
CA LEU A 301 14.13 7.80 -14.76
C LEU A 301 13.37 8.08 -16.06
N LEU A 302 13.57 9.26 -16.65
CA LEU A 302 12.93 9.64 -17.92
C LEU A 302 13.33 8.68 -19.05
N LYS A 303 14.62 8.37 -19.18
CA LYS A 303 15.13 7.39 -20.16
C LYS A 303 14.55 6.00 -19.97
N ILE A 304 14.43 5.54 -18.72
CA ILE A 304 13.80 4.25 -18.39
C ILE A 304 12.33 4.26 -18.79
N MET A 305 11.60 5.34 -18.48
CA MET A 305 10.18 5.48 -18.83
C MET A 305 9.96 5.54 -20.34
N GLN A 306 10.80 6.24 -21.10
CA GLN A 306 10.73 6.24 -22.57
C GLN A 306 10.87 4.84 -23.15
N VAL A 307 11.90 4.09 -22.73
CA VAL A 307 12.09 2.70 -23.19
C VAL A 307 10.92 1.81 -22.78
N LEU A 308 10.36 2.01 -21.58
CA LEU A 308 9.21 1.26 -21.11
C LEU A 308 7.97 1.56 -21.98
N VAL A 309 7.69 2.83 -22.25
CA VAL A 309 6.58 3.25 -23.10
C VAL A 309 6.74 2.68 -24.51
N ASP A 310 7.93 2.78 -25.12
CA ASP A 310 8.21 2.24 -26.46
C ASP A 310 7.91 0.73 -26.57
N ILE A 311 8.22 -0.04 -25.53
CA ILE A 311 7.99 -1.48 -25.51
C ILE A 311 6.51 -1.80 -25.20
N GLN A 312 5.88 -1.02 -24.34
CA GLN A 312 4.54 -1.28 -23.80
C GLN A 312 3.43 -0.44 -24.46
N GLN A 313 3.67 0.18 -25.62
CA GLN A 313 2.69 1.06 -26.29
C GLN A 313 1.32 0.39 -26.44
N GLU A 314 1.27 -0.86 -26.93
CA GLU A 314 0.03 -1.62 -27.09
C GLU A 314 -0.70 -1.87 -25.76
N ALA A 315 0.04 -2.07 -24.67
CA ALA A 315 -0.53 -2.33 -23.34
C ALA A 315 -1.00 -1.04 -22.64
N LEU A 316 -0.42 0.10 -22.98
CA LEU A 316 -0.84 1.41 -22.51
C LEU A 316 -2.09 1.92 -23.25
N LEU A 317 -2.33 1.46 -24.48
CA LEU A 317 -3.47 1.85 -25.32
C LEU A 317 -4.71 0.96 -25.14
N ASN A 318 -4.51 -0.35 -24.98
CA ASN A 318 -5.62 -1.31 -24.90
C ASN A 318 -5.99 -1.63 -23.45
N ASP A 319 -5.08 -2.30 -22.74
CA ASP A 319 -5.32 -2.84 -21.40
C ASP A 319 -4.03 -3.34 -20.76
N PHE A 320 -3.87 -3.12 -19.45
CA PHE A 320 -2.73 -3.61 -18.64
C PHE A 320 -2.60 -5.14 -18.65
N SER A 321 -3.66 -5.86 -19.02
CA SER A 321 -3.64 -7.32 -19.19
C SER A 321 -2.77 -7.78 -20.36
N SER A 322 -2.47 -6.90 -21.31
CA SER A 322 -1.70 -7.20 -22.52
C SER A 322 -0.19 -6.90 -22.40
N LEU A 323 0.31 -6.62 -21.19
CA LEU A 323 1.72 -6.31 -20.94
C LEU A 323 2.68 -7.34 -21.56
N LYS A 324 3.59 -6.85 -22.39
CA LYS A 324 4.68 -7.62 -22.95
C LYS A 324 5.71 -7.93 -21.86
N PRO A 325 6.29 -9.15 -21.82
CA PRO A 325 7.26 -9.48 -20.79
C PRO A 325 8.55 -8.68 -20.93
N LEU A 326 8.81 -7.82 -19.94
CA LEU A 326 9.97 -6.94 -19.87
C LEU A 326 10.78 -7.22 -18.60
N THR A 327 12.08 -7.49 -18.76
CA THR A 327 12.98 -7.73 -17.62
C THR A 327 13.91 -6.53 -17.38
N PHE A 328 14.37 -6.36 -16.13
CA PHE A 328 15.32 -5.29 -15.78
C PHE A 328 16.60 -5.38 -16.63
N LYS A 329 17.08 -6.60 -16.90
CA LYS A 329 18.26 -6.86 -17.73
C LYS A 329 18.14 -6.32 -19.16
N GLU A 330 16.96 -6.38 -19.74
CA GLU A 330 16.72 -5.90 -21.11
C GLU A 330 16.74 -4.38 -21.20
N VAL A 331 16.06 -3.72 -20.27
CA VAL A 331 16.08 -2.26 -20.16
C VAL A 331 17.51 -1.78 -19.87
N ALA A 332 18.21 -2.45 -18.95
CA ALA A 332 19.60 -2.16 -18.62
C ALA A 332 20.52 -2.28 -19.85
N LYS A 333 20.36 -3.33 -20.67
CA LYS A 333 21.13 -3.50 -21.91
C LYS A 333 20.86 -2.41 -22.94
N ARG A 334 19.61 -1.96 -23.08
CA ARG A 334 19.24 -0.91 -24.04
C ARG A 334 19.73 0.48 -23.64
N LEU A 335 19.87 0.73 -22.34
CA LEU A 335 20.35 1.99 -21.78
C LEU A 335 21.85 1.98 -21.43
N SER A 336 22.56 0.87 -21.66
CA SER A 336 23.96 0.67 -21.23
C SER A 336 24.16 0.95 -19.73
N LEU A 337 23.19 0.56 -18.90
CA LEU A 337 23.21 0.69 -17.44
C LEU A 337 23.36 -0.68 -16.77
N HIS A 338 23.70 -0.70 -15.49
CA HIS A 338 23.63 -1.93 -14.69
C HIS A 338 22.19 -2.24 -14.29
N GLU A 339 21.86 -3.53 -14.21
CA GLU A 339 20.53 -4.02 -13.81
C GLU A 339 20.10 -3.47 -12.45
N THR A 340 21.03 -3.39 -11.50
CA THR A 340 20.79 -2.83 -10.16
C THR A 340 20.39 -1.36 -10.21
N THR A 341 20.96 -0.58 -11.14
CA THR A 341 20.61 0.83 -11.34
C THR A 341 19.17 0.98 -11.83
N VAL A 342 18.74 0.14 -12.77
CA VAL A 342 17.36 0.15 -13.27
C VAL A 342 16.39 -0.30 -12.19
N CYS A 343 16.67 -1.40 -11.49
CA CYS A 343 15.85 -1.88 -10.38
C CYS A 343 15.68 -0.78 -9.32
N ARG A 344 16.78 -0.17 -8.86
CA ARG A 344 16.74 0.91 -7.87
C ARG A 344 15.97 2.15 -8.34
N ALA A 345 16.10 2.52 -9.62
CA ALA A 345 15.39 3.67 -10.17
C ALA A 345 13.87 3.45 -10.26
N VAL A 346 13.42 2.20 -10.38
CA VAL A 346 12.01 1.81 -10.58
C VAL A 346 11.31 1.47 -9.25
N MET A 347 12.06 0.97 -8.27
CA MET A 347 11.51 0.54 -6.97
C MET A 347 10.92 1.72 -6.20
N ASN A 348 9.79 1.46 -5.53
CA ASN A 348 9.01 2.45 -4.76
C ASN A 348 8.55 3.68 -5.57
N LYS A 349 8.39 3.52 -6.89
CA LYS A 349 7.81 4.54 -7.76
C LYS A 349 6.46 4.14 -8.30
N TYR A 350 5.64 5.14 -8.57
CA TYR A 350 4.32 4.97 -9.14
C TYR A 350 4.15 5.76 -10.43
N VAL A 351 3.42 5.17 -11.38
CA VAL A 351 3.01 5.79 -12.64
C VAL A 351 1.52 5.96 -12.64
N GLU A 352 1.08 7.14 -13.06
CA GLU A 352 -0.29 7.39 -13.49
C GLU A 352 -0.42 7.07 -14.98
N LEU A 353 -1.36 6.20 -15.31
CA LEU A 353 -1.70 5.84 -16.69
C LEU A 353 -2.71 6.84 -17.28
N PRO A 354 -2.87 6.88 -18.62
CA PRO A 354 -3.85 7.76 -19.27
C PRO A 354 -5.30 7.59 -18.78
N GLU A 355 -5.64 6.42 -18.26
CA GLU A 355 -6.96 6.09 -17.68
C GLU A 355 -7.17 6.69 -16.27
N GLY A 356 -6.16 7.30 -15.68
CA GLY A 356 -6.18 7.83 -14.30
C GLY A 356 -5.87 6.79 -13.22
N SER A 357 -5.52 5.55 -13.59
CA SER A 357 -5.10 4.54 -12.62
C SER A 357 -3.63 4.72 -12.22
N VAL A 358 -3.33 4.59 -10.92
CA VAL A 358 -1.97 4.69 -10.38
C VAL A 358 -1.43 3.29 -10.08
N ILE A 359 -0.30 2.94 -10.70
CA ILE A 359 0.30 1.61 -10.61
C ILE A 359 1.79 1.70 -10.25
N ALA A 360 2.26 0.78 -9.42
CA ALA A 360 3.67 0.68 -9.10
C ALA A 360 4.50 0.32 -10.34
N LEU A 361 5.56 1.08 -10.60
CA LEU A 361 6.48 0.90 -11.73
C LEU A 361 7.03 -0.53 -11.85
N LYS A 362 7.29 -1.17 -10.71
CA LYS A 362 7.80 -2.56 -10.65
C LYS A 362 6.86 -3.57 -11.33
N ASN A 363 5.56 -3.27 -11.41
CA ASN A 363 4.56 -4.19 -11.95
C ASN A 363 4.66 -4.33 -13.47
N PHE A 364 5.26 -3.37 -14.16
CA PHE A 364 5.57 -3.48 -15.59
C PHE A 364 6.69 -4.49 -15.88
N PHE A 365 7.50 -4.84 -14.88
CA PHE A 365 8.61 -5.78 -15.01
C PHE A 365 8.16 -7.20 -14.66
N THR A 366 7.57 -7.88 -15.63
CA THR A 366 7.08 -9.25 -15.45
C THR A 366 8.09 -10.30 -15.90
N SER A 367 8.12 -11.44 -15.22
CA SER A 367 8.89 -12.62 -15.63
C SER A 367 8.46 -13.11 -17.01
N ARG A 368 9.43 -13.32 -17.91
CA ARG A 368 9.22 -13.95 -19.21
C ARG A 368 8.94 -15.45 -19.05
N ILE A 369 7.87 -15.92 -19.70
CA ILE A 369 7.61 -17.34 -19.91
C ILE A 369 7.64 -17.60 -21.42
N ASN A 370 8.54 -18.48 -21.84
CA ASN A 370 8.75 -18.77 -23.25
C ASN A 370 7.63 -19.71 -23.75
N GLY A 371 6.94 -19.30 -24.82
CA GLY A 371 6.11 -20.19 -25.63
C GLY A 371 6.96 -20.98 -26.62
N LYS A 372 6.39 -22.06 -27.18
CA LYS A 372 7.11 -22.92 -28.14
C LYS A 372 7.35 -22.27 -29.51
N ASP A 373 6.61 -21.22 -29.85
CA ASP A 373 6.72 -20.48 -31.13
C ASP A 373 7.70 -19.29 -31.07
N GLY A 374 8.44 -19.10 -29.98
CA GLY A 374 9.30 -17.93 -29.78
C GLY A 374 8.56 -16.68 -29.28
N GLU A 375 7.22 -16.72 -29.22
CA GLU A 375 6.43 -15.74 -28.49
C GLU A 375 6.67 -15.85 -26.98
N SER A 376 6.73 -14.70 -26.33
CA SER A 376 7.00 -14.58 -24.90
C SER A 376 5.76 -14.04 -24.20
N PHE A 377 5.28 -14.76 -23.19
CA PHE A 377 4.11 -14.37 -22.40
C PHE A 377 4.51 -13.82 -21.04
N SER A 378 3.77 -12.82 -20.56
CA SER A 378 3.90 -12.32 -19.20
C SER A 378 3.09 -13.16 -18.20
N SER A 379 3.50 -13.13 -16.93
CA SER A 379 2.75 -13.80 -15.87
C SER A 379 1.35 -13.20 -15.65
N GLY A 380 1.15 -11.92 -15.98
CA GLY A 380 -0.15 -11.25 -15.99
C GLY A 380 -1.06 -11.79 -17.07
N GLN A 381 -0.58 -11.85 -18.32
CA GLN A 381 -1.33 -12.43 -19.45
C GLN A 381 -1.78 -13.86 -19.16
N ILE A 382 -0.89 -14.70 -18.62
CA ILE A 382 -1.24 -16.09 -18.27
C ILE A 382 -2.33 -16.14 -17.19
N LYS A 383 -2.27 -15.26 -16.18
CA LYS A 383 -3.32 -15.17 -15.15
C LYS A 383 -4.66 -14.75 -15.75
N SER A 384 -4.67 -13.76 -16.65
CA SER A 384 -5.89 -13.31 -17.34
C SER A 384 -6.48 -14.43 -18.22
N ILE A 385 -5.65 -15.15 -18.98
CA ILE A 385 -6.11 -16.29 -19.78
C ILE A 385 -6.66 -17.41 -18.88
N ILE A 386 -5.99 -17.73 -17.77
CA ILE A 386 -6.49 -18.72 -16.79
C ILE A 386 -7.85 -18.27 -16.23
N LYS A 387 -7.99 -16.98 -15.91
CA LYS A 387 -9.25 -16.41 -15.41
C LYS A 387 -10.36 -16.54 -16.45
N GLU A 388 -10.10 -16.17 -17.69
CA GLU A 388 -11.06 -16.30 -18.81
C GLU A 388 -11.47 -17.77 -19.03
N CYS A 389 -10.50 -18.70 -19.00
CA CYS A 389 -10.77 -20.14 -19.12
C CYS A 389 -11.67 -20.66 -17.99
N ILE A 390 -11.50 -20.15 -16.77
CA ILE A 390 -12.30 -20.54 -15.61
C ILE A 390 -13.68 -19.86 -15.65
N GLU A 391 -13.79 -18.63 -16.15
CA GLU A 391 -15.08 -17.95 -16.31
C GLU A 391 -15.97 -18.60 -17.39
N GLN A 392 -15.35 -19.14 -18.44
CA GLN A 392 -16.02 -19.88 -19.51
C GLN A 392 -16.22 -21.37 -19.19
N GLU A 393 -15.84 -21.84 -17.99
CA GLU A 393 -15.93 -23.25 -17.62
C GLU A 393 -17.38 -23.70 -17.35
N ASP A 394 -17.67 -24.97 -17.63
CA ASP A 394 -18.92 -25.58 -17.18
C ASP A 394 -18.88 -25.78 -15.66
N LYS A 395 -19.75 -25.07 -14.93
CA LYS A 395 -19.83 -25.13 -13.46
C LYS A 395 -20.18 -26.52 -12.91
N LYS A 396 -20.78 -27.39 -13.73
CA LYS A 396 -21.05 -28.80 -13.36
C LYS A 396 -19.80 -29.67 -13.42
N HIS A 397 -18.88 -29.34 -14.34
CA HIS A 397 -17.63 -30.06 -14.55
C HIS A 397 -16.45 -29.06 -14.62
N PRO A 398 -16.04 -28.49 -13.47
CA PRO A 398 -14.99 -27.48 -13.44
C PRO A 398 -13.66 -28.04 -13.91
N LEU A 399 -12.92 -27.23 -14.68
CA LEU A 399 -11.65 -27.65 -15.28
C LEU A 399 -10.59 -27.88 -14.21
N SER A 400 -9.93 -29.03 -14.28
CA SER A 400 -8.76 -29.36 -13.46
C SER A 400 -7.56 -28.51 -13.87
N ASP A 401 -6.66 -28.23 -12.92
CA ASP A 401 -5.39 -27.52 -13.21
C ASP A 401 -4.57 -28.25 -14.31
N GLN A 402 -4.71 -29.58 -14.46
CA GLN A 402 -4.11 -30.35 -15.55
C GLN A 402 -4.76 -30.08 -16.91
N GLU A 403 -6.07 -29.88 -16.95
CA GLU A 403 -6.83 -29.64 -18.17
C GLU A 403 -6.57 -28.22 -18.69
N ILE A 404 -6.52 -27.25 -17.77
CA ILE A 404 -6.10 -25.87 -18.08
C ILE A 404 -4.67 -25.87 -18.65
N THR A 405 -3.76 -26.67 -18.08
CA THR A 405 -2.39 -26.81 -18.62
C THR A 405 -2.40 -27.35 -20.06
N ARG A 406 -3.21 -28.37 -20.35
CA ARG A 406 -3.33 -28.92 -21.71
C ARG A 406 -3.96 -27.93 -22.68
N TYR A 407 -4.97 -27.17 -22.24
CA TYR A 407 -5.63 -26.15 -23.03
C TYR A 407 -4.65 -25.04 -23.42
N LEU A 408 -3.89 -24.52 -22.45
CA LEU A 408 -2.85 -23.51 -22.68
C LEU A 408 -1.77 -24.00 -23.66
N LEU A 409 -1.39 -25.28 -23.58
CA LEU A 409 -0.41 -25.87 -24.49
C LEU A 409 -0.95 -26.06 -25.91
N LYS A 410 -2.23 -26.43 -26.07
CA LYS A 410 -2.84 -26.72 -27.38
C LYS A 410 -3.27 -25.46 -28.12
N GLU A 411 -4.05 -24.60 -27.47
CA GLU A 411 -4.69 -23.44 -28.10
C GLU A 411 -3.75 -22.22 -28.16
N ARG A 412 -2.93 -22.05 -27.12
CA ARG A 412 -2.07 -20.87 -26.96
C ARG A 412 -0.57 -21.18 -27.05
N LYS A 413 -0.19 -22.45 -27.24
CA LYS A 413 1.21 -22.94 -27.32
C LYS A 413 2.10 -22.51 -26.14
N ILE A 414 1.51 -22.30 -24.97
CA ILE A 414 2.20 -21.88 -23.75
C ILE A 414 2.63 -23.14 -22.97
N ASP A 415 3.93 -23.27 -22.72
CA ASP A 415 4.47 -24.37 -21.90
C ASP A 415 4.54 -23.95 -20.43
N VAL A 416 3.54 -24.36 -19.65
CA VAL A 416 3.46 -24.07 -18.21
C VAL A 416 3.21 -25.34 -17.42
N SER A 417 3.87 -25.46 -16.27
CA SER A 417 3.66 -26.62 -15.39
C SER A 417 2.32 -26.52 -14.65
N ARG A 418 1.74 -27.68 -14.30
CA ARG A 418 0.56 -27.77 -13.42
C ARG A 418 0.73 -26.98 -12.12
N ARG A 419 1.93 -27.03 -11.51
CA ARG A 419 2.24 -26.29 -10.27
C ARG A 419 2.18 -24.77 -10.50
N THR A 420 2.61 -24.31 -11.66
CA THR A 420 2.56 -22.89 -12.06
C THR A 420 1.12 -22.41 -12.21
N VAL A 421 0.26 -23.21 -12.86
CA VAL A 421 -1.18 -22.92 -13.01
C VAL A 421 -1.86 -22.87 -11.64
N ALA A 422 -1.60 -23.84 -10.76
CA ALA A 422 -2.13 -23.85 -9.40
C ALA A 422 -1.71 -22.60 -8.60
N LYS A 423 -0.42 -22.24 -8.65
CA LYS A 423 0.11 -21.03 -7.99
C LYS A 423 -0.56 -19.75 -8.51
N TYR A 424 -0.78 -19.64 -9.82
CA TYR A 424 -1.42 -18.47 -10.41
C TYR A 424 -2.92 -18.41 -10.10
N ARG A 425 -3.60 -19.55 -10.06
CA ARG A 425 -5.00 -19.66 -9.63
C ARG A 425 -5.18 -19.25 -8.16
N GLU A 426 -4.33 -19.74 -7.27
CA GLU A 426 -4.32 -19.36 -5.85
C GLU A 426 -4.06 -17.86 -5.68
N GLY A 427 -3.12 -17.30 -6.45
CA GLY A 427 -2.86 -15.86 -6.47
C GLY A 427 -4.05 -15.01 -6.93
N LEU A 428 -4.98 -15.58 -7.71
CA LEU A 428 -6.25 -14.97 -8.11
C LEU A 428 -7.38 -15.21 -7.11
N LYS A 429 -7.11 -15.87 -5.97
CA LYS A 429 -8.10 -16.29 -4.96
C LYS A 429 -9.20 -17.21 -5.51
N ILE A 430 -8.92 -17.93 -6.58
CA ILE A 430 -9.85 -18.88 -7.17
C ILE A 430 -9.66 -20.25 -6.52
N LEU A 431 -10.75 -20.83 -6.01
CA LEU A 431 -10.75 -22.15 -5.37
C LEU A 431 -10.41 -23.27 -6.37
N SER A 432 -9.96 -24.42 -5.87
CA SER A 432 -9.63 -25.58 -6.70
C SER A 432 -10.91 -26.22 -7.29
N SER A 433 -10.75 -26.98 -8.37
CA SER A 433 -11.88 -27.58 -9.11
C SER A 433 -12.88 -28.32 -8.22
N GLY A 434 -12.41 -29.01 -7.18
CA GLY A 434 -13.28 -29.73 -6.22
C GLY A 434 -14.27 -28.83 -5.47
N PHE A 435 -13.89 -27.59 -5.16
CA PHE A 435 -14.73 -26.62 -4.46
C PHE A 435 -15.53 -25.71 -5.39
N ARG A 436 -15.18 -25.66 -6.69
CA ARG A 436 -15.91 -24.88 -7.71
C ARG A 436 -17.12 -25.61 -8.28
N ARG A 437 -17.20 -26.93 -8.09
CA ARG A 437 -18.30 -27.74 -8.60
C ARG A 437 -19.60 -27.35 -7.92
N VAL A 438 -20.51 -26.75 -8.68
CA VAL A 438 -21.88 -26.50 -8.23
C VAL A 438 -22.69 -27.77 -8.52
N LYS A 439 -23.32 -28.34 -7.49
CA LYS A 439 -24.20 -29.51 -7.62
C LYS A 439 -25.53 -29.13 -8.24
#